data_AF-A0A259RR99-F1
#
_entry.id   AF-A0A259RR99-F1
#
_cell.length_a   1.000
_cell.length_b   1.000
_cell.length_c   1.000
_cell.angle_alpha   90.00
_cell.angle_beta   90.00
_cell.angle_gamma   90.00
#
_symmetry.space_group_name_H-M   'P 1'
#
loop_
_entity.id
_entity.type
_entity.pdbx_description
1 polymer ?
#
loop_
_entity_poly.entity_id
_entity_poly.type
_entity_poly.pdbx_seq_one_letter_code
_entity_poly.pdbx_strand_id
1 'polypeptide(L)'
;MNPATLLGIFGGFGIVIGAIFLSSNHVSDYFSPTSLFLVLGGTIAATLISYPLHEVLRVFRVFTIVLRNERLYTERDIAELVDVAKLRFQGQINRADERLTKINNPFLRTGMQMVLDGASNEDIMTLLQWRIGRMRARER
;
A
#
# COMPACT_ATOMS: atom_id res chain seq x y z
N MET A 1 -0.27 -6.99 9.26
CA MET A 1 0.64 -7.85 8.48
C MET A 1 -0.05 -9.16 8.20
N ASN A 2 -0.01 -9.64 6.96
CA ASN A 2 -0.48 -10.98 6.64
C ASN A 2 0.40 -12.00 7.39
N PRO A 3 -0.18 -13.05 8.03
CA PRO A 3 0.61 -14.06 8.73
C PRO A 3 1.61 -14.75 7.80
N ALA A 4 1.27 -14.93 6.52
CA ALA A 4 2.17 -15.45 5.50
C ALA A 4 3.42 -14.59 5.28
N THR A 5 3.30 -13.26 5.23
CA THR A 5 4.44 -12.34 5.09
C THR A 5 5.36 -12.43 6.30
N LEU A 6 4.78 -12.52 7.50
CA LEU A 6 5.53 -12.64 8.74
C LEU A 6 6.30 -13.96 8.78
N LEU A 7 5.63 -15.07 8.44
CA LEU A 7 6.21 -16.41 8.40
C LEU A 7 7.30 -16.51 7.31
N GLY A 8 7.10 -15.86 6.16
CA GLY A 8 8.12 -15.78 5.11
C GLY A 8 9.37 -15.01 5.53
N ILE A 9 9.21 -13.87 6.22
CA ILE A 9 10.36 -13.09 6.73
C ILE A 9 11.12 -13.92 7.76
N PHE A 10 10.44 -14.43 8.80
CA PHE A 10 11.12 -15.21 9.85
C PHE A 10 11.66 -16.55 9.35
N GLY A 11 10.94 -17.22 8.46
CA GLY A 11 11.40 -18.46 7.83
C GLY A 11 12.64 -18.23 6.97
N GLY A 12 12.66 -17.17 6.16
CA GLY A 12 13.83 -16.80 5.35
C GLY A 12 15.06 -16.49 6.21
N PHE A 13 14.90 -15.65 7.25
CA PHE A 13 15.96 -15.39 8.21
C PHE A 13 16.40 -16.68 8.93
N GLY A 14 15.48 -17.53 9.33
CA GLY A 14 15.79 -18.81 10.00
C GLY A 14 16.61 -19.75 9.14
N ILE A 15 16.31 -19.85 7.84
CA ILE A 15 17.08 -20.68 6.89
C ILE A 15 18.48 -20.10 6.71
N VAL A 16 18.62 -18.78 6.51
CA VAL A 16 19.92 -18.12 6.33
C VAL A 16 20.79 -18.26 7.58
N ILE A 17 20.22 -17.97 8.75
CA ILE A 17 20.91 -18.10 10.03
C ILE A 17 21.29 -19.57 10.28
N GLY A 18 20.37 -20.50 10.05
CA GLY A 18 20.62 -21.94 10.17
C GLY A 18 21.77 -22.40 9.27
N ALA A 19 21.81 -21.93 8.01
CA ALA A 19 22.90 -22.24 7.09
C ALA A 19 24.25 -21.72 7.57
N ILE A 20 24.31 -20.52 8.16
CA ILE A 20 25.55 -19.95 8.73
C ILE A 20 26.06 -20.80 9.89
N PHE A 21 25.17 -21.25 10.79
CA PHE A 21 25.52 -22.11 11.92
C PHE A 21 25.94 -23.53 11.48
N LEU A 22 25.34 -24.06 10.42
CA LEU A 22 25.70 -25.36 9.85
C LEU A 22 27.04 -25.33 9.10
N SER A 23 27.37 -24.18 8.49
CA SER A 23 28.51 -24.08 7.59
C SER A 23 29.80 -23.59 8.25
N SER A 24 29.78 -23.06 9.47
CA SER A 24 30.96 -22.47 10.12
C SER A 24 31.02 -22.66 11.63
N ASN A 25 32.24 -22.75 12.17
CA ASN A 25 32.48 -22.83 13.62
C ASN A 25 32.39 -21.46 14.31
N HIS A 26 32.56 -20.36 13.57
CA HIS A 26 32.56 -19.00 14.10
C HIS A 26 31.70 -18.07 13.24
N VAL A 27 30.57 -17.64 13.79
CA VAL A 27 29.61 -16.72 13.15
C VAL A 27 30.25 -15.36 12.82
N SER A 28 31.32 -14.99 13.52
CA SER A 28 32.09 -13.75 13.30
C SER A 28 32.68 -13.63 11.90
N ASP A 29 32.95 -14.75 11.22
CA ASP A 29 33.62 -14.75 9.93
C ASP A 29 32.72 -14.22 8.80
N TYR A 30 31.40 -14.26 9.01
CA TYR A 30 30.41 -13.72 8.07
C TYR A 30 30.17 -12.22 8.27
N PHE A 31 30.62 -11.63 9.37
CA PHE A 31 30.36 -10.24 9.71
C PHE A 31 31.61 -9.37 9.52
N SER A 32 31.87 -8.98 8.28
CA SER A 32 32.95 -8.07 7.91
C SER A 32 32.44 -6.65 7.67
N PRO A 33 32.90 -5.64 8.43
CA PRO A 33 32.55 -4.23 8.21
C PRO A 33 32.85 -3.76 6.78
N THR A 34 33.96 -4.23 6.20
CA THR A 34 34.38 -3.90 4.84
C THR A 34 33.40 -4.43 3.80
N SER A 35 32.99 -5.70 3.94
CA SER A 35 32.02 -6.33 3.03
C SER A 35 30.67 -5.63 3.12
N LEU A 36 30.24 -5.26 4.32
CA LEU A 36 28.98 -4.56 4.57
C LEU A 36 28.97 -3.17 3.92
N PHE A 37 30.08 -2.43 4.04
CA PHE A 37 30.24 -1.11 3.41
C PHE A 37 30.22 -1.19 1.88
N LEU A 38 30.87 -2.20 1.29
CA LEU A 38 30.92 -2.38 -0.16
C LEU A 38 29.54 -2.71 -0.74
N VAL A 39 28.81 -3.63 -0.09
CA VAL A 39 27.46 -4.00 -0.53
C VAL A 39 26.48 -2.85 -0.30
N LEU A 40 26.36 -2.32 0.93
CA LEU A 40 25.39 -1.25 1.22
C LEU A 40 25.73 0.04 0.48
N GLY A 41 27.00 0.46 0.50
CA GLY A 41 27.46 1.66 -0.19
C GLY A 41 27.31 1.53 -1.71
N GLY A 42 27.68 0.37 -2.27
CA GLY A 42 27.52 0.08 -3.69
C GLY A 42 26.06 0.05 -4.13
N THR A 43 25.18 -0.59 -3.36
CA THR A 43 23.74 -0.61 -3.66
C THR A 43 23.14 0.79 -3.56
N ILE A 44 23.46 1.58 -2.52
CA ILE A 44 22.95 2.95 -2.39
C ILE A 44 23.45 3.81 -3.55
N ALA A 45 24.74 3.75 -3.89
CA ALA A 45 25.31 4.51 -4.99
C ALA A 45 24.69 4.13 -6.35
N ALA A 46 24.58 2.83 -6.65
CA ALA A 46 23.92 2.35 -7.86
C ALA A 46 22.45 2.80 -7.93
N THR A 47 21.73 2.74 -6.81
CA THR A 47 20.33 3.16 -6.75
C THR A 47 20.18 4.66 -7.00
N LEU A 48 21.07 5.49 -6.45
CA LEU A 48 21.08 6.95 -6.66
C LEU A 48 21.49 7.34 -8.09
N ILE A 49 22.26 6.51 -8.79
CA ILE A 49 22.56 6.69 -10.21
C ILE A 49 21.32 6.36 -11.07
N SER A 50 20.61 5.28 -10.73
CA SER A 50 19.45 4.82 -11.50
C SER A 50 18.17 5.60 -11.24
N TYR A 51 17.99 6.16 -10.04
CA TYR A 51 16.75 6.82 -9.63
C TYR A 51 17.00 8.16 -8.94
N PRO A 52 16.14 9.15 -9.17
CA PRO A 52 16.26 10.43 -8.47
C PRO A 52 16.01 10.25 -6.96
N LEU A 53 16.74 11.02 -6.14
CA LEU A 53 16.75 10.89 -4.67
C LEU A 53 15.34 10.88 -4.04
N HIS A 54 14.39 11.65 -4.58
CA HIS A 54 13.03 11.72 -4.06
C HIS A 54 12.23 10.41 -4.24
N GLU A 55 12.56 9.58 -5.24
CA GLU A 55 11.98 8.25 -5.42
C GLU A 55 12.59 7.24 -4.46
N VAL A 56 13.91 7.30 -4.24
CA VAL A 56 14.61 6.46 -3.26
C VAL A 56 14.04 6.67 -1.85
N LEU A 57 13.81 7.92 -1.46
CA LEU A 57 13.18 8.24 -0.17
C LEU A 57 11.72 7.78 -0.08
N ARG A 58 11.01 7.66 -1.21
CA ARG A 58 9.61 7.17 -1.24
C ARG A 58 9.52 5.70 -0.86
N VAL A 59 10.56 4.90 -1.12
CA VAL A 59 10.59 3.46 -0.80
C VAL A 59 10.34 3.20 0.69
N PHE A 60 10.92 4.01 1.59
CA PHE A 60 10.67 3.87 3.03
C PHE A 60 9.19 4.03 3.39
N ARG A 61 8.48 4.95 2.72
CA ARG A 61 7.03 5.12 2.91
C ARG A 61 6.27 3.91 2.37
N VAL A 62 6.61 3.42 1.18
CA VAL A 62 5.95 2.25 0.56
C VAL A 62 6.16 0.98 1.39
N PHE A 63 7.36 0.79 1.94
CA PHE A 63 7.67 -0.34 2.82
C PHE A 63 6.69 -0.42 3.99
N THR A 64 6.40 0.70 4.67
CA THR A 64 5.42 0.71 5.76
C THR A 64 3.99 0.40 5.32
N ILE A 65 3.62 0.72 4.08
CA ILE A 65 2.31 0.35 3.50
C ILE A 65 2.23 -1.17 3.31
N VAL A 66 3.28 -1.81 2.78
CA VAL A 66 3.33 -3.26 2.53
C VAL A 66 3.24 -4.06 3.83
N LEU A 67 3.77 -3.55 4.95
CA LEU A 67 3.59 -4.19 6.26
C LEU A 67 2.16 -4.01 6.82
N ARG A 68 1.42 -2.98 6.37
CA ARG A 68 0.06 -2.71 6.86
C ARG A 68 -0.93 -3.69 6.21
N ASN A 69 -1.93 -4.14 6.98
CA ASN A 69 -2.90 -5.13 6.49
C ASN A 69 -3.96 -4.47 5.58
N GLU A 70 -4.04 -4.90 4.32
CA GLU A 70 -5.02 -4.42 3.34
C GLU A 70 -6.48 -4.70 3.78
N ARG A 71 -6.74 -5.83 4.46
CA ARG A 71 -8.10 -6.27 4.81
C ARG A 71 -8.86 -5.28 5.70
N LEU A 72 -8.16 -4.49 6.51
CA LEU A 72 -8.79 -3.50 7.39
C LEU A 72 -9.42 -2.33 6.64
N TYR A 73 -9.04 -2.10 5.38
CA TYR A 73 -9.59 -1.00 4.59
C TYR A 73 -10.90 -1.37 3.94
N THR A 74 -11.05 -2.59 3.41
CA THR A 74 -12.25 -2.99 2.65
C THR A 74 -13.53 -2.98 3.49
N GLU A 75 -13.50 -3.53 4.71
CA GLU A 75 -14.70 -3.53 5.58
C GLU A 75 -15.14 -2.11 5.98
N ARG A 76 -14.17 -1.24 6.26
CA ARG A 76 -14.45 0.17 6.60
C ARG A 76 -14.97 0.93 5.40
N ASP A 77 -14.36 0.73 4.24
CA ASP A 77 -14.77 1.35 2.97
C ASP A 77 -16.22 0.98 2.63
N ILE A 78 -16.61 -0.29 2.81
CA ILE A 78 -18.01 -0.72 2.63
C ILE A 78 -18.93 -0.05 3.65
N ALA A 79 -18.55 -0.02 4.93
CA ALA A 79 -19.35 0.62 5.98
C ALA A 79 -19.55 2.12 5.70
N GLU A 80 -18.51 2.82 5.26
CA GLU A 80 -18.57 4.24 4.86
C GLU A 80 -19.56 4.47 3.71
N LEU A 81 -19.57 3.61 2.69
CA LEU A 81 -20.53 3.70 1.58
C LEU A 81 -21.97 3.43 2.02
N VAL A 82 -22.16 2.40 2.85
CA VAL A 82 -23.48 2.02 3.36
C VAL A 82 -24.07 3.12 4.26
N ASP A 83 -23.25 3.79 5.07
CA ASP A 83 -23.66 4.93 5.90
C ASP A 83 -24.23 6.07 5.04
N VAL A 84 -23.53 6.45 3.97
CA VAL A 84 -23.98 7.51 3.06
C VAL A 84 -25.26 7.09 2.34
N ALA A 85 -25.33 5.83 1.86
CA ALA A 85 -26.52 5.30 1.21
C ALA A 85 -27.76 5.30 2.13
N LYS A 86 -27.60 4.91 3.40
CA LYS A 86 -28.67 4.95 4.41
C LYS A 86 -29.19 6.37 4.64
N LEU A 87 -28.31 7.34 4.81
CA LEU A 87 -28.69 8.75 5.01
C LEU A 87 -29.46 9.30 3.80
N ARG A 88 -29.00 8.97 2.58
CA ARG A 88 -29.67 9.38 1.35
C ARG A 88 -31.06 8.75 1.22
N PHE A 89 -31.19 7.45 1.52
CA PHE A 89 -32.48 6.74 1.48
C PHE A 89 -33.48 7.29 2.52
N GLN A 90 -32.98 7.72 3.69
CA GLN A 90 -33.78 8.37 4.72
C GLN A 90 -34.14 9.84 4.40
N GLY A 91 -33.77 10.35 3.23
CA GLY A 91 -34.05 11.74 2.82
C GLY A 91 -33.16 12.79 3.50
N GLN A 92 -32.12 12.39 4.23
CA GLN A 92 -31.22 13.30 4.96
C GLN A 92 -30.07 13.77 4.06
N ILE A 93 -30.38 14.56 3.04
CA ILE A 93 -29.45 14.97 1.97
C ILE A 93 -28.21 15.66 2.55
N ASN A 94 -28.39 16.71 3.37
CA ASN A 94 -27.29 17.47 3.95
C ASN A 94 -26.33 16.59 4.78
N ARG A 95 -26.87 15.60 5.51
CA ARG A 95 -26.06 14.67 6.31
C ARG A 95 -25.34 13.65 5.44
N ALA A 96 -25.94 13.23 4.33
CA ALA A 96 -25.29 12.37 3.36
C ALA A 96 -24.08 13.08 2.74
N ASP A 97 -24.20 14.36 2.40
CA ASP A 97 -23.10 15.17 1.86
C ASP A 97 -21.99 15.42 2.90
N GLU A 98 -22.36 15.75 4.15
CA GLU A 98 -21.39 15.82 5.25
C GLU A 98 -20.64 14.50 5.43
N ARG A 99 -21.35 13.37 5.35
CA ARG A 99 -20.73 12.04 5.51
C ARG A 99 -19.86 11.65 4.32
N LEU A 100 -20.25 12.04 3.10
CA LEU A 100 -19.48 11.87 1.88
C LEU A 100 -18.08 12.52 2.00
N THR A 101 -18.00 13.75 2.55
CA THR A 101 -16.70 14.43 2.75
C THR A 101 -15.77 13.72 3.73
N LYS A 102 -16.33 12.86 4.60
CA LYS A 102 -15.59 12.07 5.60
C LYS A 102 -15.12 10.70 5.08
N ILE A 103 -15.51 10.30 3.87
CA ILE A 103 -15.01 9.05 3.26
C ILE A 103 -13.51 9.16 3.07
N ASN A 104 -12.74 8.23 3.65
CA ASN A 104 -11.28 8.29 3.64
C ASN A 104 -10.71 8.06 2.24
N ASN A 105 -11.30 7.14 1.49
CA ASN A 105 -10.83 6.75 0.16
C ASN A 105 -11.30 7.76 -0.91
N PRO A 106 -10.40 8.53 -1.54
CA PRO A 106 -10.77 9.54 -2.53
C PRO A 106 -11.29 8.93 -3.84
N PHE A 107 -11.04 7.65 -4.11
CA PHE A 107 -11.63 6.93 -5.24
C PHE A 107 -13.12 6.67 -4.97
N LEU A 108 -13.44 6.11 -3.80
CA LEU A 108 -14.81 5.81 -3.40
C LEU A 108 -15.64 7.08 -3.21
N ARG A 109 -15.05 8.14 -2.64
CA ARG A 109 -15.71 9.45 -2.50
C ARG A 109 -16.21 9.99 -3.83
N THR A 110 -15.36 9.97 -4.87
CA THR A 110 -15.76 10.45 -6.21
C THR A 110 -16.87 9.59 -6.81
N GLY A 111 -16.77 8.26 -6.70
CA GLY A 111 -17.83 7.38 -7.21
C GLY A 111 -19.16 7.62 -6.51
N MET A 112 -19.16 7.70 -5.17
CA MET A 112 -20.36 7.96 -4.39
C MET A 112 -20.95 9.35 -4.66
N GLN A 113 -20.10 10.36 -4.87
CA GLN A 113 -20.53 11.69 -5.27
C GLN A 113 -21.31 11.67 -6.60
N MET A 114 -20.78 11.01 -7.62
CA MET A 114 -21.47 10.90 -8.92
C MET A 114 -22.82 10.17 -8.82
N VAL A 115 -22.93 9.19 -7.92
CA VAL A 115 -24.21 8.52 -7.63
C VAL A 115 -25.21 9.50 -7.02
N LEU A 116 -24.79 10.35 -6.08
CA LEU A 116 -25.66 11.35 -5.46
C LEU A 116 -26.08 12.46 -6.43
N ASP A 117 -25.18 12.82 -7.35
CA ASP A 117 -25.39 13.81 -8.42
C ASP A 117 -26.29 13.27 -9.54
N GLY A 118 -26.62 11.97 -9.54
CA GLY A 118 -27.50 11.35 -10.52
C GLY A 118 -26.84 11.08 -11.88
N ALA A 119 -25.51 10.93 -11.92
CA ALA A 119 -24.79 10.55 -13.12
C ALA A 119 -25.23 9.18 -13.65
N SER A 120 -25.11 8.94 -14.95
CA SER A 120 -25.45 7.66 -15.55
C SER A 120 -24.47 6.57 -15.08
N ASN A 121 -24.94 5.32 -15.02
CA ASN A 121 -24.07 4.19 -14.65
C ASN A 121 -22.88 4.02 -15.62
N GLU A 122 -23.09 4.34 -16.90
CA GLU A 122 -22.04 4.28 -17.92
C GLU A 122 -20.95 5.33 -17.68
N ASP A 123 -21.32 6.57 -17.35
CA ASP A 123 -20.36 7.64 -17.03
C ASP A 123 -19.56 7.33 -15.78
N ILE A 124 -20.24 6.83 -14.73
CA ILE A 124 -19.60 6.40 -13.48
C ILE A 124 -18.58 5.30 -13.77
N MET A 125 -19.00 4.26 -14.50
CA MET A 125 -18.13 3.14 -14.84
C MET A 125 -16.93 3.59 -15.66
N THR A 126 -17.16 4.42 -16.67
CA THR A 126 -16.10 4.96 -17.55
C THR A 126 -15.07 5.75 -16.77
N LEU A 127 -15.51 6.66 -15.88
CA LEU A 127 -14.60 7.47 -15.07
C LEU A 127 -13.80 6.61 -14.09
N LEU A 128 -14.46 5.70 -13.39
CA LEU A 128 -13.81 4.84 -12.39
C LEU A 128 -12.82 3.89 -13.06
N GLN A 129 -13.16 3.30 -14.21
CA GLN A 129 -12.24 2.46 -14.99
C GLN A 129 -11.03 3.26 -15.49
N TRP A 130 -11.25 4.47 -16.01
CA TRP A 130 -10.16 5.35 -16.43
C TRP A 130 -9.22 5.68 -15.26
N ARG A 131 -9.78 5.94 -14.07
CA ARG A 131 -8.99 6.22 -12.86
C ARG A 131 -8.19 5.01 -12.39
N ILE A 132 -8.78 3.81 -12.46
CA ILE A 132 -8.06 2.54 -12.21
C ILE A 132 -6.91 2.38 -13.21
N GLY A 133 -7.15 2.65 -14.51
CA GLY A 133 -6.13 2.63 -15.55
C GLY A 133 -4.97 3.57 -15.24
N ARG A 134 -5.26 4.81 -14.84
CA ARG A 134 -4.23 5.79 -14.43
C ARG A 134 -3.46 5.36 -13.18
N MET A 135 -4.10 4.75 -12.19
CA MET A 135 -3.42 4.27 -10.99
C MET A 135 -2.45 3.14 -11.36
N ARG A 136 -2.90 2.15 -12.14
CA ARG A 136 -2.04 1.05 -12.63
C ARG A 136 -0.85 1.53 -13.46
N ALA A 137 -1.02 2.60 -14.25
CA ALA A 137 0.07 3.19 -15.03
C ALA A 137 1.11 3.94 -14.17
N ARG A 138 0.77 4.35 -12.94
CA ARG A 138 1.71 4.99 -12.00
C ARG A 138 2.44 4.00 -11.10
N GLU A 139 1.90 2.79 -10.93
CA GLU A 139 2.48 1.71 -10.12
C GLU A 139 3.45 0.82 -10.92
N ARG A 140 3.47 0.93 -12.25
CA ARG A 140 4.51 0.36 -13.12
C ARG A 140 5.64 1.36 -13.30
#